data_AF-A0A101E569-F1
#
_entry.id   AF-A0A101E569-F1
#
_cell.length_a   1.000
_cell.length_b   1.000
_cell.length_c   1.000
_cell.angle_alpha   90.00
_cell.angle_beta   90.00
_cell.angle_gamma   90.00
#
_symmetry.space_group_name_H-M   'P 1'
#
loop_
_entity.id
_entity.type
_entity.pdbx_description
1 polymer ?
#
loop_
_entity_poly.entity_id
_entity_poly.type
_entity_poly.pdbx_seq_one_letter_code
_entity_poly.pdbx_strand_id
1 'polypeptide(L)' 'MRIAATITEKGYIEKLPDGPHIVIFDTEKNQTEKYDNPGYRLKENRRSAVVDFLFEKM' A
#
# COMPACT_ATOMS: atom_id res chain seq x y z
N MET A 1 8.38 9.73 -10.37
CA MET A 1 8.59 8.42 -9.69
C MET A 1 7.48 8.21 -8.68
N ARG A 2 6.95 6.99 -8.55
CA ARG A 2 5.93 6.67 -7.53
C ARG A 2 6.49 5.71 -6.50
N ILE A 3 6.25 6.00 -5.22
CA ILE A 3 6.75 5.22 -4.09
C ILE A 3 5.54 4.72 -3.30
N ALA A 4 5.44 3.41 -3.11
CA ALA A 4 4.38 2.79 -2.33
C ALA A 4 4.91 2.25 -0.99
N ALA A 5 4.12 2.39 0.06
CA ALA A 5 4.39 1.79 1.36
C ALA A 5 3.09 1.35 2.04
N THR A 6 3.15 0.27 2.83
CA THR A 6 2.09 -0.06 3.77
C THR A 6 2.28 0.69 5.07
N ILE A 7 1.18 1.15 5.68
CA ILE A 7 1.21 1.89 6.95
C ILE A 7 0.16 1.34 7.93
N THR A 8 0.44 1.55 9.22
CA THR A 8 -0.51 1.37 10.32
C THR A 8 -1.65 2.41 10.28
N GLU A 9 -2.71 2.20 11.07
CA GLU A 9 -3.77 3.20 11.28
C GLU A 9 -3.23 4.56 11.75
N LYS A 10 -2.11 4.55 12.49
CA LYS A 10 -1.46 5.75 13.02
C LYS A 10 -0.47 6.40 12.05
N GLY A 11 -0.27 5.82 10.86
CA GLY A 11 0.62 6.37 9.83
C GLY A 11 2.08 5.92 9.88
N TYR A 12 2.45 5.00 10.76
CA TYR A 12 3.80 4.42 10.76
C TYR A 12 3.97 3.43 9.61
N ILE A 13 5.14 3.45 8.96
CA ILE A 13 5.52 2.46 7.95
C ILE A 13 5.50 1.06 8.58
N GLU A 14 4.85 0.14 7.89
CA GLU A 14 4.74 -1.26 8.27
C GLU A 14 5.26 -2.14 7.12
N LYS A 15 5.72 -3.35 7.44
CA LYS A 15 6.16 -4.30 6.41
C LYS A 15 5.01 -4.69 5.50
N LEU A 16 5.31 -4.90 4.21
CA LEU A 16 4.35 -5.47 3.27
C LEU A 16 4.13 -6.96 3.60
N PRO A 17 2.89 -7.48 3.70
CA PRO A 17 1.59 -6.84 3.46
C PRO A 17 0.82 -6.51 4.76
N ASP A 18 1.52 -6.21 5.85
CA ASP A 18 0.97 -6.17 7.22
C ASP A 18 0.33 -4.85 7.64
N GLY A 19 0.62 -3.74 6.94
CA GLY A 19 -0.08 -2.48 7.21
C GLY A 19 -1.53 -2.48 6.69
N PRO A 20 -2.54 -2.04 7.46
CA PRO A 20 -3.93 -1.95 7.02
C PRO A 20 -4.17 -1.00 5.84
N HIS A 21 -3.27 -0.06 5.60
CA HIS A 21 -3.39 0.93 4.52
C HIS A 21 -2.16 0.91 3.61
N ILE A 22 -2.35 1.33 2.37
CA ILE A 22 -1.29 1.60 1.40
C ILE A 22 -1.28 3.10 1.13
N VAL A 23 -0.10 3.70 1.13
CA VAL A 23 0.14 5.06 0.65
C VAL A 23 0.98 5.00 -0.61
N ILE A 24 0.59 5.78 -1.63
CA ILE A 24 1.36 5.98 -2.85
C ILE A 24 1.70 7.46 -2.93
N PHE A 25 2.99 7.77 -2.92
CA PHE A 25 3.50 9.11 -3.10
C PHE A 25 4.03 9.30 -4.52
N ASP A 26 3.47 10.26 -5.23
CA ASP A 26 3.96 10.72 -6.54
C ASP A 26 4.95 11.87 -6.34
N THR A 27 6.22 11.62 -6.61
CA THR A 27 7.31 12.60 -6.41
C THR A 27 7.25 13.78 -7.39
N GLU A 28 6.60 13.61 -8.54
CA GLU A 28 6.52 14.65 -9.58
C GLU A 28 5.37 15.60 -9.29
N LYS A 29 4.24 15.05 -8.82
CA LYS A 29 3.06 15.85 -8.46
C LYS A 29 3.08 16.34 -7.01
N ASN A 30 3.99 15.82 -6.18
CA ASN A 30 4.05 16.06 -4.74
C ASN A 30 2.70 15.77 -4.07
N GLN A 31 2.09 14.63 -4.43
CA GLN A 31 0.78 14.21 -3.97
C GLN A 31 0.84 12.82 -3.35
N THR A 32 0.05 12.60 -2.31
CA THR A 32 -0.09 11.31 -1.64
C THR A 32 -1.53 10.82 -1.77
N GLU A 33 -1.67 9.58 -2.21
CA GLU A 33 -2.93 8.86 -2.25
C GLU A 33 -2.91 7.78 -1.16
N LYS A 34 -4.04 7.58 -0.47
CA LYS A 34 -4.20 6.54 0.57
C LYS A 34 -5.31 5.59 0.16
N TYR A 35 -5.04 4.30 0.30
CA TYR A 35 -5.95 3.21 -0.05
C TYR A 35 -6.01 2.20 1.10
N ASP A 36 -7.13 1.48 1.22
CA ASP A 36 -7.18 0.29 2.07
C ASP A 36 -6.29 -0.80 1.46
N ASN A 37 -5.58 -1.56 2.30
CA ASN A 37 -4.76 -2.67 1.84
C ASN A 37 -5.65 -3.91 1.55
N PRO A 38 -5.78 -4.36 0.28
CA PRO A 38 -6.62 -5.50 -0.07
C PRO A 38 -6.10 -6.82 0.51
N GLY A 39 -4.79 -6.92 0.80
CA GLY A 39 -4.15 -8.07 1.43
C GLY A 39 -4.23 -8.10 2.95
N TYR A 40 -4.76 -7.06 3.61
CA TYR A 40 -4.73 -6.99 5.08
C TYR A 40 -5.66 -8.01 5.75
N ARG A 41 -6.86 -8.22 5.20
CA ARG A 41 -7.87 -9.13 5.78
C ARG A 41 -7.85 -10.54 5.18
N LEU A 42 -7.00 -10.80 4.20
CA LEU A 42 -6.88 -12.13 3.60
C LEU A 42 -6.10 -13.07 4.52
N LYS A 43 -6.51 -14.34 4.55
CA LYS A 43 -5.79 -15.39 5.30
C LYS A 43 -4.55 -15.88 4.57
N GLU A 44 -4.62 -15.92 3.24
CA GLU A 44 -3.57 -16.43 2.35
C GLU A 44 -3.42 -15.49 1.14
N ASN A 45 -2.32 -15.63 0.38
CA ASN A 45 -2.02 -14.81 -0.81
C ASN A 45 -2.04 -13.29 -0.58
N ARG A 46 -1.89 -12.87 0.69
CA ARG A 46 -1.90 -11.46 1.12
C ARG A 46 -0.96 -10.61 0.28
N ARG A 47 0.29 -11.06 0.12
CA ARG A 47 1.32 -10.33 -0.60
C ARG A 47 1.02 -10.19 -2.09
N SER A 48 0.53 -11.24 -2.73
CA SER A 48 0.14 -11.20 -4.14
C SER A 48 -0.97 -10.18 -4.37
N ALA A 49 -2.02 -10.19 -3.53
CA ALA A 49 -3.12 -9.22 -3.63
C ALA A 49 -2.64 -7.76 -3.51
N VAL A 50 -1.63 -7.49 -2.65
CA VAL A 50 -1.05 -6.15 -2.57
C VAL A 50 -0.24 -5.81 -3.81
N VAL A 51 0.59 -6.74 -4.30
CA VAL A 51 1.43 -6.51 -5.47
C VAL A 51 0.59 -6.28 -6.73
N ASP A 52 -0.47 -7.07 -6.93
CA ASP A 52 -1.41 -6.91 -8.05
C ASP A 52 -2.09 -5.54 -8.00
N PHE A 53 -2.56 -5.14 -6.82
CA PHE A 53 -3.11 -3.80 -6.60
C PHE A 53 -2.10 -2.68 -6.94
N LEU A 54 -0.83 -2.85 -6.55
CA LEU A 54 0.21 -1.87 -6.85
C LEU A 54 0.49 -1.81 -8.36
N PHE A 55 0.47 -2.94 -9.09
CA PHE A 55 0.60 -2.96 -10.55
C PHE A 55 -0.54 -2.23 -11.27
N GLU A 56 -1.77 -2.32 -10.76
CA GLU A 56 -2.90 -1.58 -11.33
C GLU A 56 -2.82 -0.08 -11.06
N LYS A 57 -2.21 0.31 -9.93
CA LYS A 57 -2.20 1.70 -9.46
C LYS A 57 -1.00 2.51 -9.90
N MET A 58 0.16 1.90 -10.16
CA MET A 58 1.42 2.60 -10.45
C MET A 58 1.57 2.96 -11.93
#